data_AF-A0A7C1SLJ3-F1
#
_entry.id   AF-A0A7C1SLJ3-F1
#
_cell.length_a   1.000
_cell.length_b   1.000
_cell.length_c   1.000
_cell.angle_alpha   90.00
_cell.angle_beta   90.00
_cell.angle_gamma   90.00
#
_symmetry.space_group_name_H-M   'P 1'
#
loop_
_entity.id
_entity.type
_entity.pdbx_description
1 polymer ?
#
loop_
_entity_poly.entity_id
_entity_poly.type
_entity_poly.pdbx_seq_one_letter_code
_entity_poly.pdbx_strand_id
1 'polypeptide(L)' 'MKCSETAALGVAVLQAYATATYPDVETAVEHMVRPAQVVDPNPENVALYEKAYQKYIRLEREKLGKR' A
#
# COMPACT_ATOMS: atom_id res chain seq x y z
N MET A 1 9.71 -2.36 -1.47
CA MET A 1 10.55 -1.20 -1.09
C MET A 1 11.98 -1.71 -0.89
N LYS A 2 13.02 -0.93 -1.24
CA LYS A 2 14.43 -1.40 -1.17
C LYS A 2 14.88 -1.66 0.28
N CYS A 3 14.33 -0.92 1.23
CA CYS A 3 14.47 -1.20 2.67
C CYS A 3 13.28 -2.04 3.15
N SER A 4 13.53 -3.09 3.94
CA SER A 4 12.50 -3.93 4.57
C SER A 4 11.93 -3.32 5.86
N GLU A 5 12.72 -2.49 6.54
CA GLU A 5 12.37 -1.87 7.84
C GLU A 5 11.47 -0.64 7.64
N THR A 6 10.25 -0.88 7.18
CA THR A 6 9.28 0.16 6.79
C THR A 6 8.94 1.14 7.92
N ALA A 7 8.70 0.62 9.13
CA ALA A 7 8.37 1.45 10.29
C ALA A 7 9.53 2.39 10.67
N ALA A 8 10.76 1.87 10.76
CA ALA A 8 11.93 2.67 11.10
C ALA A 8 12.22 3.73 10.03
N LEU A 9 12.09 3.38 8.74
CA LEU A 9 12.23 4.34 7.65
C LEU A 9 11.15 5.43 7.72
N GLY A 10 9.91 5.06 8.05
CA GLY A 10 8.82 6.01 8.23
C GLY A 10 9.10 7.02 9.36
N VAL A 11 9.62 6.56 10.50
CA VAL A 11 10.06 7.45 11.58
C VAL A 11 11.15 8.41 11.10
N ALA A 12 12.14 7.92 10.35
CA ALA A 12 13.20 8.76 9.82
C ALA A 12 12.68 9.83 8.84
N VAL A 13 11.70 9.48 7.99
CA VAL A 13 11.02 10.43 7.09
C VAL A 13 10.33 11.53 7.90
N LEU A 14 9.54 11.15 8.91
CA LEU A 14 8.82 12.11 9.75
C LEU A 14 9.78 12.99 10.56
N GLN A 15 10.88 12.43 11.04
CA GLN A 15 11.90 13.20 11.74
C GLN A 15 12.55 14.22 10.82
N ALA A 16 12.86 13.86 9.57
CA ALA A 16 13.47 14.78 8.61
C ALA A 16 12.56 15.97 8.29
N TYR A 17 11.24 15.76 8.23
CA TYR A 17 10.26 16.85 8.16
C TYR A 17 10.23 17.67 9.46
N ALA A 18 10.14 17.02 10.63
CA ALA A 18 10.05 17.71 11.92
C ALA A 18 11.29 18.57 12.24
N THR A 19 12.47 18.19 11.75
CA THR A 19 13.71 18.97 11.88
C THR A 19 13.91 19.98 10.75
N ALA A 20 12.91 20.20 9.89
CA ALA A 20 12.96 21.07 8.71
C ALA A 20 14.10 20.75 7.73
N THR A 21 14.58 19.50 7.72
CA THR A 21 15.54 19.02 6.72
C THR A 21 14.90 18.95 5.33
N TYR A 22 13.61 18.62 5.28
CA TYR A 22 12.76 18.71 4.10
C TYR A 22 11.53 19.58 4.41
N PRO A 23 10.99 20.30 3.41
CA PRO A 23 9.88 21.24 3.60
C PRO A 23 8.54 20.55 3.91
N ASP A 24 8.38 19.30 3.47
CA ASP A 24 7.17 18.49 3.62
C ASP A 24 7.53 16.99 3.61
N VAL A 25 6.54 16.16 3.93
CA VAL A 25 6.70 14.70 4.04
C VAL A 25 6.90 14.08 2.66
N GLU A 26 6.20 14.59 1.65
CA GLU A 26 6.26 14.13 0.26
C GLU A 26 7.69 14.25 -0.28
N THR A 27 8.32 15.41 -0.12
CA THR A 27 9.72 15.65 -0.50
C THR A 27 10.66 14.71 0.26
N ALA A 28 10.45 14.52 1.56
CA ALA A 28 11.26 13.58 2.35
C ALA A 28 11.13 12.13 1.82
N VAL A 29 9.91 11.70 1.48
CA VAL A 29 9.66 10.37 0.89
C VAL A 29 10.37 10.22 -0.45
N GLU A 30 10.29 11.20 -1.35
CA GLU A 30 10.95 11.17 -2.65
C GLU A 30 12.47 10.99 -2.54
N HIS A 31 13.09 11.65 -1.56
CA HIS A 31 14.54 11.56 -1.34
C HIS A 31 14.98 10.28 -0.61
N MET A 32 14.14 9.73 0.27
CA MET A 32 14.52 8.66 1.20
C MET A 32 14.00 7.27 0.78
N VAL A 33 12.83 7.19 0.16
CA VAL A 33 12.15 5.94 -0.18
C VAL A 33 12.45 5.53 -1.62
N ARG A 34 12.74 4.25 -1.83
CA ARG A 34 12.96 3.69 -3.17
C ARG A 34 12.16 2.40 -3.35
N PRO A 35 11.35 2.27 -4.41
CA PRO A 35 10.76 0.99 -4.79
C PRO A 35 11.87 -0.06 -4.99
N ALA A 36 11.61 -1.32 -4.60
CA ALA A 36 12.54 -2.42 -4.88
C ALA A 36 12.23 -3.07 -6.23
N GLN A 37 10.95 -3.34 -6.44
CA GLN A 37 10.40 -3.95 -7.62
C GLN A 37 9.02 -3.35 -7.84
N VAL A 38 8.66 -3.18 -9.10
CA VAL A 38 7.29 -2.90 -9.54
C VAL A 38 6.79 -4.17 -10.22
N VAL A 39 5.60 -4.62 -9.83
CA VAL A 39 4.93 -5.77 -10.44
C VAL A 39 3.60 -5.27 -10.96
N ASP A 40 3.43 -5.30 -12.28
CA ASP A 40 2.20 -4.89 -12.94
C ASP A 40 1.18 -6.04 -12.94
N PRO A 41 -0.13 -5.73 -12.84
CA PRO A 41 -1.16 -6.74 -12.92
C PRO A 41 -1.20 -7.36 -14.33
N ASN A 42 -1.48 -8.66 -14.41
CA ASN A 42 -1.82 -9.28 -15.69
C ASN A 42 -3.25 -8.84 -16.09
N PRO A 43 -3.44 -8.09 -17.19
CA PRO A 43 -4.76 -7.60 -17.61
C PRO A 43 -5.75 -8.72 -17.97
N GLU A 44 -5.27 -9.91 -18.33
CA GLU A 44 -6.13 -11.07 -18.62
C GLU A 44 -6.89 -11.55 -17.37
N ASN A 45 -6.37 -11.26 -16.18
CA ASN A 45 -6.97 -11.68 -14.91
C ASN A 45 -8.12 -10.78 -14.43
N VAL A 46 -8.40 -9.66 -15.09
CA VAL A 46 -9.40 -8.68 -14.63
C VAL A 46 -10.77 -9.32 -14.42
N ALA A 47 -11.29 -10.03 -15.43
CA ALA A 47 -12.59 -10.67 -15.36
C ALA A 47 -12.65 -11.79 -14.29
N LEU A 48 -11.54 -12.51 -14.10
CA LEU A 48 -11.41 -13.54 -13.08
C LEU A 48 -11.53 -12.95 -11.67
N TYR A 49 -10.78 -11.88 -11.39
CA TYR A 49 -10.79 -11.23 -10.08
C TYR A 49 -12.11 -10.52 -9.80
N GLU A 50 -12.75 -9.90 -10.78
CA GLU A 50 -14.08 -9.31 -10.62
C GLU A 50 -15.10 -10.35 -10.16
N LYS A 51 -15.15 -11.51 -10.84
CA LYS A 51 -16.04 -12.62 -10.46
C LYS A 51 -15.71 -13.15 -9.05
N ALA A 52 -14.43 -13.29 -8.72
CA ALA A 52 -14.00 -13.76 -7.40
C ALA A 52 -14.39 -12.77 -6.29
N TYR A 53 -14.23 -11.47 -6.53
CA TYR A 53 -14.58 -10.41 -5.59
C TYR A 53 -16.09 -10.37 -5.32
N GLN A 54 -16.93 -10.42 -6.36
CA GLN A 54 -18.39 -10.48 -6.19
C GLN A 54 -18.85 -11.71 -5.40
N LYS A 55 -18.18 -12.86 -5.61
CA LYS A 55 -18.44 -14.07 -4.83
C LYS A 55 -18.07 -13.88 -3.35
N TYR A 56 -16.92 -13.28 -3.07
CA TYR A 56 -16.49 -12.98 -1.70
C TYR A 56 -17.49 -12.10 -0.96
N ILE A 57 -17.92 -10.99 -1.58
CA ILE A 57 -18.89 -10.05 -0.98
C ILE A 57 -20.24 -10.73 -0.73
N ARG A 58 -20.71 -11.58 -1.65
CA ARG A 58 -21.94 -12.36 -1.43
C ARG A 58 -21.82 -13.25 -0.19
N LEU A 59 -20.73 -13.99 -0.08
CA LEU A 59 -20.49 -14.88 1.06
C LEU A 59 -20.39 -14.10 2.39
N GLU A 60 -19.75 -12.93 2.37
CA GLU A 60 -19.68 -12.05 3.55
C GLU A 60 -21.08 -11.60 3.99
N ARG A 61 -21.90 -11.10 3.05
CA ARG A 61 -23.27 -10.65 3.33
C ARG A 61 -24.15 -11.78 3.86
N GLU A 62 -24.05 -12.98 3.28
CA GLU A 62 -24.76 -14.16 3.77
C GLU A 62 -24.33 -14.56 5.18
N LYS A 63 -23.04 -14.39 5.54
CA LYS A 63 -22.56 -14.62 6.92
C LYS A 63 -23.09 -13.56 7.88
N LEU A 64 -23.11 -12.29 7.48
CA LEU A 64 -23.58 -11.19 8.32
C LEU A 64 -25.10 -11.23 8.54
N GLY A 65 -25.89 -11.65 7.55
CA GLY A 65 -27.34 -11.84 7.67
C GLY A 65 -27.78 -13.09 8.43
N LYS A 66 -26.83 -13.95 8.84
CA LYS A 66 -27.06 -15.13 9.68
C LYS A 66 -26.65 -14.92 11.15
N ARG A 67 -26.28 -13.69 11.53
CA ARG A 67 -25.99 -13.30 12.91
C ARG A 67 -27.21 -12.71 13.59
#